data_AF-A0A9D6LCI9-F1
#
_entry.id   AF-A0A9D6LCI9-F1
#
_cell.length_a   1.000
_cell.length_b   1.000
_cell.length_c   1.000
_cell.angle_alpha   90.00
_cell.angle_beta   90.00
_cell.angle_gamma   90.00
#
_symmetry.space_group_name_H-M   'P 1'
#
loop_
_entity.id
_entity.type
_entity.pdbx_description
1 polymer ?
#
loop_
_entity_poly.entity_id
_entity_poly.type
_entity_poly.pdbx_seq_one_letter_code
_entity_poly.pdbx_strand_id
1 'polypeptide(L)'
;MKLSNKILGKTNQSGFTLVELMIVVAIIGILASIAIPNYQKYQAKARTTEGKIYLAAVYTAEKSYQIEYGSYTSCLNAAGFAPDGTVHYYAVGVGTADATAADSGPDGS
;
A
#
# COMPACT_ATOMS: atom_id res chain seq x y z
N MET A 1 62.04 44.49 -19.11
CA MET A 1 61.18 44.16 -17.95
C MET A 1 60.01 43.34 -18.47
N LYS A 2 60.01 42.01 -18.28
CA LYS A 2 58.94 41.11 -18.75
C LYS A 2 57.97 40.86 -17.60
N LEU A 3 56.70 41.21 -17.76
CA LEU A 3 55.62 40.79 -16.87
C LEU A 3 54.92 39.60 -17.53
N SER A 4 55.23 38.40 -17.01
CA SER A 4 54.50 37.17 -17.34
C SER A 4 53.05 37.31 -16.87
N ASN A 5 52.12 37.32 -17.83
CA ASN A 5 50.69 37.33 -17.53
C ASN A 5 50.17 35.90 -17.35
N LYS A 6 49.34 35.77 -16.33
CA LYS A 6 48.91 34.56 -15.62
C LYS A 6 48.19 33.55 -16.52
N ILE A 7 48.46 32.26 -16.30
CA ILE A 7 47.76 31.13 -16.93
C ILE A 7 46.27 31.18 -16.54
N LEU A 8 45.39 31.47 -17.49
CA LEU A 8 43.96 31.22 -17.33
C LEU A 8 43.71 29.73 -17.57
N GLY A 9 43.61 28.97 -16.48
CA GLY A 9 43.17 27.58 -16.51
C GLY A 9 41.79 27.48 -17.14
N LYS A 10 41.73 26.93 -18.35
CA LYS A 10 40.49 26.56 -19.03
C LYS A 10 39.87 25.40 -18.26
N THR A 11 38.86 25.68 -17.44
CA THR A 11 38.03 24.64 -16.85
C THR A 11 37.33 23.92 -18.00
N ASN A 12 37.72 22.68 -18.24
CA ASN A 12 37.14 21.85 -19.28
C ASN A 12 35.70 21.51 -18.82
N GLN A 13 34.70 22.20 -19.36
CA GLN A 13 33.31 21.85 -19.11
C GLN A 13 33.00 20.57 -19.88
N SER A 14 33.18 19.44 -19.22
CA SER A 14 32.79 18.12 -19.69
C SER A 14 31.27 17.99 -19.58
N GLY A 15 30.55 18.24 -20.68
CA GLY A 15 29.13 17.94 -20.79
C GLY A 15 28.88 16.48 -21.13
N PHE A 16 27.79 15.92 -20.62
CA PHE A 16 27.30 14.59 -21.01
C PHE A 16 26.88 14.62 -22.48
N THR A 17 27.27 13.60 -23.26
CA THR A 17 26.88 13.54 -24.67
C THR A 17 25.41 13.14 -24.81
N LEU A 18 24.73 13.63 -25.84
CA LEU A 18 23.34 13.25 -26.14
C LEU A 18 23.23 11.73 -26.37
N VAL A 19 24.27 11.13 -26.95
CA VAL A 19 24.35 9.69 -27.20
C VAL A 19 24.44 8.89 -25.91
N GLU A 20 25.25 9.31 -24.94
CA GLU A 20 25.30 8.66 -23.62
C GLU A 20 23.93 8.71 -22.94
N LEU A 21 23.22 9.83 -23.04
CA LEU A 21 21.89 9.96 -22.45
C LEU A 21 20.87 9.04 -23.15
N MET A 22 20.92 8.92 -24.49
CA MET A 22 20.01 8.02 -25.22
C MET A 22 20.16 6.55 -24.79
N ILE A 23 21.39 6.08 -24.61
CA ILE A 23 21.65 4.69 -24.19
C ILE A 23 21.11 4.46 -22.78
N VAL A 24 21.28 5.42 -21.87
CA VAL A 24 20.76 5.32 -20.49
C VAL A 24 19.24 5.22 -20.49
N VAL A 25 18.54 6.06 -21.25
CA VAL A 25 17.07 6.02 -21.34
C VAL A 25 16.61 4.71 -21.99
N ALA A 26 17.33 4.19 -22.98
CA ALA A 26 17.02 2.89 -23.59
C ALA A 26 17.11 1.74 -22.56
N ILE A 27 18.17 1.71 -21.74
CA ILE A 27 18.33 0.69 -20.69
C ILE A 27 17.24 0.83 -19.61
N ILE A 28 16.96 2.06 -19.15
CA ILE A 28 15.88 2.31 -18.17
C ILE A 28 14.53 1.89 -18.74
N GLY A 29 14.27 2.12 -20.03
CA GLY A 29 13.04 1.68 -20.70
C GLY A 29 12.86 0.16 -20.69
N ILE A 30 13.93 -0.60 -20.93
CA ILE A 30 13.90 -2.07 -20.87
C ILE A 30 13.63 -2.54 -19.44
N LEU A 31 14.32 -1.98 -18.45
CA LEU A 31 14.14 -2.33 -17.03
C LEU A 31 12.72 -1.99 -16.55
N ALA A 32 12.21 -0.80 -16.89
CA ALA A 32 10.89 -0.33 -16.50
C ALA A 32 9.77 -1.21 -17.07
N SER A 33 9.93 -1.69 -18.31
CA SER A 33 8.96 -2.58 -18.96
C SER A 33 8.73 -3.88 -18.20
N ILE A 34 9.75 -4.39 -17.49
CA ILE A 34 9.65 -5.61 -16.67
C ILE A 34 9.28 -5.25 -15.22
N ALA A 35 9.84 -4.16 -14.68
CA ALA A 35 9.67 -3.77 -13.30
C ALA A 35 8.24 -3.34 -12.98
N ILE A 36 7.58 -2.57 -13.86
CA ILE A 36 6.22 -2.05 -13.64
C ILE A 36 5.19 -3.18 -13.46
N PRO A 37 5.02 -4.14 -14.39
CA PRO A 37 4.03 -5.21 -14.22
C PRO A 37 4.35 -6.10 -13.02
N ASN A 38 5.62 -6.32 -12.71
CA ASN A 38 6.02 -7.08 -11.52
C ASN A 38 5.64 -6.34 -10.23
N TYR A 39 5.93 -5.04 -10.14
CA TYR A 39 5.57 -4.22 -8.99
C TYR A 39 4.05 -4.18 -8.77
N GLN A 40 3.26 -4.07 -9.84
CA GLN A 40 1.80 -4.17 -9.75
C GLN A 40 1.33 -5.52 -9.20
N LYS A 41 1.93 -6.63 -9.65
CA LYS A 41 1.63 -7.97 -9.10
C LYS A 41 1.99 -8.08 -7.62
N TYR A 42 3.12 -7.51 -7.20
CA TYR A 42 3.50 -7.49 -5.78
C TYR A 42 2.52 -6.69 -4.93
N GLN A 43 2.11 -5.51 -5.39
CA GLN A 43 1.07 -4.73 -4.70
C GLN A 43 -0.26 -5.48 -4.62
N ALA A 44 -0.70 -6.10 -5.72
CA ALA A 44 -1.93 -6.89 -5.73
C ALA A 44 -1.83 -8.06 -4.73
N LYS A 45 -0.71 -8.78 -4.72
CA LYS A 45 -0.47 -9.87 -3.75
C LYS A 45 -0.49 -9.36 -2.31
N ALA A 46 0.16 -8.23 -2.02
CA ALA A 46 0.13 -7.61 -0.69
C ALA A 46 -1.30 -7.32 -0.24
N ARG A 47 -2.11 -6.66 -1.10
CA ARG A 47 -3.53 -6.38 -0.83
C ARG A 47 -4.35 -7.65 -0.60
N THR A 48 -4.10 -8.73 -1.37
CA THR A 48 -4.80 -10.01 -1.14
C THR A 48 -4.39 -10.69 0.17
N THR A 49 -3.12 -10.58 0.56
CA THR A 49 -2.64 -11.13 1.83
C THR A 49 -3.24 -10.36 3.00
N GLU A 50 -3.28 -9.04 2.90
CA GLU A 50 -3.92 -8.16 3.88
C GLU A 50 -5.40 -8.52 4.08
N GLY A 51 -6.18 -8.62 2.99
CA GLY A 51 -7.58 -9.04 3.07
C GLY A 51 -7.78 -10.41 3.72
N LYS A 52 -6.87 -11.37 3.48
CA LYS A 52 -6.90 -12.68 4.15
C LYS A 52 -6.63 -12.59 5.66
N ILE A 53 -5.71 -11.71 6.07
CA ILE A 53 -5.43 -11.48 7.50
C ILE A 53 -6.66 -10.92 8.19
N TYR A 54 -7.32 -9.92 7.58
CA TYR A 54 -8.54 -9.35 8.12
C TYR A 54 -9.69 -10.36 8.19
N LEU A 55 -9.87 -11.20 7.16
CA LEU A 55 -10.88 -12.25 7.18
C LEU A 55 -10.64 -13.28 8.29
N ALA A 56 -9.37 -13.66 8.51
CA ALA A 56 -9.00 -14.56 9.61
C ALA A 56 -9.28 -13.91 10.98
N ALA A 57 -8.97 -12.63 11.14
CA ALA A 57 -9.26 -11.88 12.36
C ALA A 57 -10.77 -11.80 12.64
N VAL A 58 -11.59 -11.50 11.62
CA VAL A 58 -13.06 -11.53 11.73
C VAL A 58 -13.57 -12.91 12.11
N TYR A 59 -13.05 -13.97 11.48
CA TYR A 59 -13.46 -15.34 11.81
C TYR A 59 -13.17 -15.68 13.29
N THR A 60 -12.01 -15.29 13.81
CA THR A 60 -11.66 -15.50 15.22
C THR A 60 -12.53 -14.67 16.16
N ALA A 61 -12.83 -13.41 15.79
CA ALA A 61 -13.71 -12.52 16.54
C ALA A 61 -15.13 -13.10 16.63
N GLU A 62 -15.73 -13.45 15.50
CA GLU A 62 -17.06 -14.07 15.41
C GLU A 62 -17.11 -15.43 16.12
N LYS A 63 -16.04 -16.22 16.08
CA LYS A 63 -15.97 -17.48 16.82
C LYS A 63 -15.97 -17.28 18.33
N SER A 64 -15.26 -16.26 18.81
CA SER A 64 -15.28 -15.89 20.22
C SER A 64 -16.67 -15.42 20.64
N TYR A 65 -17.31 -14.59 19.82
CA TYR A 65 -18.67 -14.09 20.03
C TYR A 65 -19.71 -15.24 20.07
N GLN A 66 -19.60 -16.21 19.16
CA GLN A 66 -20.45 -17.40 19.15
C GLN A 66 -20.30 -18.22 20.44
N ILE A 67 -19.09 -18.34 20.98
CA ILE A 67 -18.85 -19.09 22.23
C ILE A 67 -19.49 -18.37 23.42
N GLU A 68 -19.47 -17.04 23.43
CA GLU A 68 -20.02 -16.22 24.52
C GLU A 68 -21.55 -16.12 24.47
N TYR A 69 -22.12 -15.95 23.29
CA TYR A 69 -23.54 -15.59 23.12
C TYR A 69 -24.38 -16.59 22.33
N GLY A 70 -23.77 -17.66 21.80
CA GLY A 70 -24.47 -18.72 21.08
C GLY A 70 -24.95 -18.35 19.67
N SER A 71 -24.70 -17.13 19.20
CA SER A 71 -25.07 -16.64 17.87
C SER A 71 -23.91 -15.91 17.20
N TYR A 72 -23.98 -15.73 15.89
CA TYR A 72 -23.11 -14.82 15.13
C TYR A 72 -23.74 -13.43 15.05
N THR A 73 -22.91 -12.40 14.84
CA THR A 73 -23.39 -11.02 14.69
C THR A 73 -23.14 -10.50 13.27
N SER A 74 -23.99 -9.60 12.80
CA SER A 74 -23.73 -8.82 11.58
C SER A 74 -22.86 -7.60 11.85
N CYS A 75 -22.67 -7.24 13.12
CA CYS A 75 -21.98 -6.04 13.57
C CYS A 75 -20.58 -6.41 14.05
N LEU A 76 -19.57 -6.27 13.18
CA LEU A 76 -18.19 -6.69 13.47
C LEU A 76 -17.56 -5.99 14.69
N ASN A 77 -18.01 -4.78 15.01
CA ASN A 77 -17.57 -4.08 16.22
C ASN A 77 -18.05 -4.79 17.49
N ALA A 78 -19.28 -5.34 17.48
CA ALA A 78 -19.80 -6.13 18.60
C ALA A 78 -19.06 -7.46 18.77
N ALA A 79 -18.55 -8.04 17.68
CA ALA A 79 -17.64 -9.18 17.73
C ALA A 79 -16.22 -8.83 18.24
N GLY A 80 -15.92 -7.55 18.52
CA GLY A 80 -14.62 -7.09 18.97
C GLY A 80 -13.58 -6.93 17.85
N PHE A 81 -14.02 -6.84 16.59
CA PHE A 81 -13.16 -6.59 15.44
C PHE A 81 -13.20 -5.11 15.03
N ALA A 82 -12.04 -4.47 15.05
CA ALA A 82 -11.82 -3.13 14.49
C ALA A 82 -10.59 -3.17 13.57
N PRO A 83 -10.71 -2.75 12.29
CA PRO A 83 -9.57 -2.66 11.41
C PRO A 83 -8.62 -1.54 11.86
N ASP A 84 -7.31 -1.75 11.71
CA ASP A 84 -6.32 -0.71 11.98
C ASP A 84 -6.25 0.25 10.78
N GLY A 85 -6.55 1.53 11.01
CA GLY A 85 -6.53 2.58 9.99
C GLY A 85 -7.71 2.57 9.01
N THR A 86 -7.57 3.36 7.93
CA THR A 86 -8.59 3.45 6.86
C THR A 86 -8.40 2.33 5.85
N VAL A 87 -9.42 1.48 5.70
CA VAL A 87 -9.38 0.39 4.72
C VAL A 87 -9.69 0.95 3.32
N HIS A 88 -8.67 1.02 2.46
CA HIS A 88 -8.81 1.67 1.14
C HIS A 88 -9.17 0.72 0.00
N TYR A 89 -8.88 -0.57 0.13
CA TYR A 89 -8.90 -1.51 -1.00
C TYR A 89 -9.94 -2.64 -0.88
N TYR A 90 -10.53 -2.85 0.30
CA TYR A 90 -11.55 -3.87 0.54
C TYR A 90 -12.45 -3.41 1.71
N ALA A 91 -13.72 -3.80 1.66
CA ALA A 91 -14.65 -3.60 2.78
C ALA A 91 -14.63 -4.87 3.65
N VAL A 92 -14.32 -4.71 4.93
CA VAL A 92 -14.44 -5.77 5.93
C VAL A 92 -15.74 -5.50 6.69
N GLY A 93 -16.82 -6.15 6.27
CA GLY A 93 -18.14 -5.93 6.83
C GLY A 93 -19.22 -6.17 5.79
N VAL A 94 -20.38 -6.64 6.25
CA VAL A 94 -21.59 -6.67 5.45
C VAL A 94 -22.25 -5.31 5.66
N GLY A 95 -22.37 -4.50 4.61
CA GLY A 95 -22.98 -3.19 4.72
C GLY A 95 -24.44 -3.32 5.16
N THR A 96 -24.71 -3.17 6.44
CA THR A 96 -26.03 -2.75 6.92
C THR A 96 -26.09 -1.25 6.72
N ALA A 97 -27.21 -0.75 6.17
CA ALA A 97 -27.39 0.62 5.70
C ALA A 97 -27.41 1.69 6.82
N ASP A 98 -26.81 1.41 7.97
CA ASP A 98 -26.91 2.24 9.15
C ASP A 98 -25.54 2.39 9.81
N ALA A 99 -24.80 3.41 9.38
CA ALA A 99 -23.55 3.85 10.02
C ALA A 99 -23.82 4.60 11.35
N THR A 100 -24.93 4.31 12.02
CA THR A 100 -25.37 4.97 13.25
C THR A 100 -25.71 4.04 14.41
N ALA A 101 -25.61 2.72 14.25
CA ALA A 101 -25.69 1.78 15.37
C ALA A 101 -24.27 1.22 15.60
N ALA A 102 -23.56 1.38 16.73
CA ALA A 102 -24.05 1.27 18.10
C ALA A 102 -25.19 0.24 18.21
N ASP A 103 -25.06 -0.88 17.49
CA ASP A 103 -25.85 -2.07 17.76
C ASP A 103 -25.08 -2.86 18.81
N SER A 104 -25.51 -2.58 20.02
CA SER A 104 -25.15 -3.14 21.30
C SER A 104 -25.42 -4.63 21.32
N GLY A 105 -24.35 -5.42 21.48
CA GLY A 105 -24.46 -6.74 22.07
C GLY A 105 -25.44 -7.73 21.40
N PRO A 106 -25.73 -8.85 22.06
CA PRO A 106 -26.53 -9.95 21.52
C PRO A 106 -28.03 -9.78 21.76
N ASP A 107 -28.43 -8.74 22.47
CA ASP A 107 -29.79 -8.40 22.79
C ASP A 107 -30.04 -7.00 22.26
N GLY A 108 -30.63 -6.89 21.06
CA GLY A 108 -30.96 -5.61 20.44
C GLY A 108 -31.71 -4.66 21.39
N SER A 109 -30.92 -3.89 22.14
CA SER A 109 -31.28 -2.94 23.19
C SER A 109 -30.23 -1.83 23.24
#